data_AF-A0A3C0SCL3-F1
#
_entry.id   AF-A0A3C0SCL3-F1
#
_cell.length_a   1.000
_cell.length_b   1.000
_cell.length_c   1.000
_cell.angle_alpha   90.00
_cell.angle_beta   90.00
_cell.angle_gamma   90.00
#
_symmetry.space_group_name_H-M   'P 1'
#
loop_
_entity.id
_entity.type
_entity.pdbx_description
1 polymer ?
#
loop_
_entity_poly.entity_id
_entity_poly.type
_entity_poly.pdbx_seq_one_letter_code
_entity_poly.pdbx_strand_id
1 'polypeptide(L)'
;MRVHKTIKSMVQKDYFPVVIGQQDHVEVKGIVGDLEDFLVINNMSDLEKIKRAGKRRLGIVSQTTLQVEKAEHLVSKIRNLECVDEVYFVNTICQPTRDRQIAVRDLADQVDIMIVIGGYNSSNTKKLVQVCEEKNIQAYHIESFSQLDEDWFRNKNHVGITAGTSTPEYVINEVHEAILKIAREIEAKPVTH
;
A
#
# COMPACT_ATOMS: atom_id res chain seq x y z
N MET A 1 16.89 5.62 -6.46
CA MET A 1 18.07 5.17 -7.25
C MET A 1 17.92 3.78 -7.89
N ARG A 2 17.13 2.84 -7.34
CA ARG A 2 16.96 1.48 -7.89
C ARG A 2 16.12 1.44 -9.18
N VAL A 3 14.95 2.09 -9.21
CA VAL A 3 14.01 2.09 -10.36
C VAL A 3 14.64 2.64 -11.63
N HIS A 4 15.37 3.75 -11.51
CA HIS A 4 16.02 4.42 -12.63
C HIS A 4 17.10 3.54 -13.30
N LYS A 5 17.88 2.79 -12.51
CA LYS A 5 18.83 1.80 -13.05
C LYS A 5 18.12 0.62 -13.72
N THR A 6 17.01 0.17 -13.14
CA THR A 6 16.20 -0.92 -13.69
C THR A 6 15.67 -0.58 -15.07
N ILE A 7 15.02 0.59 -15.24
CA ILE A 7 14.45 0.96 -16.53
C ILE A 7 15.54 1.17 -17.60
N LYS A 8 16.68 1.78 -17.25
CA LYS A 8 17.82 1.92 -18.17
C LYS A 8 18.36 0.57 -18.64
N SER A 9 18.43 -0.43 -17.75
CA SER A 9 18.83 -1.80 -18.13
C SER A 9 17.81 -2.49 -19.05
N MET A 10 16.52 -2.17 -18.93
CA MET A 10 15.49 -2.69 -19.84
C MET A 10 15.63 -2.08 -21.24
N VAL A 11 15.88 -0.78 -21.33
CA VAL A 11 16.13 -0.09 -22.61
C VAL A 11 17.34 -0.70 -23.33
N GLN A 12 18.42 -0.99 -22.61
CA GLN A 12 19.60 -1.68 -23.16
C GLN A 12 19.33 -3.11 -23.68
N LYS A 13 18.18 -3.70 -23.32
CA LYS A 13 17.73 -5.03 -23.74
C LYS A 13 16.62 -4.97 -24.80
N ASP A 14 16.48 -3.82 -25.47
CA ASP A 14 15.46 -3.53 -26.48
C ASP A 14 14.01 -3.64 -25.98
N TYR A 15 13.79 -3.30 -24.71
CA TYR A 15 12.45 -3.11 -24.18
C TYR A 15 12.05 -1.64 -24.22
N PHE A 16 10.87 -1.38 -24.74
CA PHE A 16 10.29 -0.05 -24.70
C PHE A 16 9.84 0.31 -23.28
N PRO A 17 10.32 1.43 -22.69
CA PRO A 17 10.09 1.72 -21.29
C PRO A 17 8.67 2.25 -21.04
N VAL A 18 8.00 1.64 -20.06
CA VAL A 18 6.66 2.04 -19.61
C VAL A 18 6.69 2.22 -18.09
N VAL A 19 6.23 3.38 -17.62
CA VAL A 19 6.11 3.67 -16.19
C VAL A 19 4.63 3.67 -15.81
N ILE A 20 4.25 2.78 -14.88
CA ILE A 20 2.91 2.81 -14.30
C ILE A 20 2.91 3.77 -13.11
N GLY A 21 2.16 4.86 -13.21
CA GLY A 21 2.13 5.90 -12.18
C GLY A 21 1.50 7.20 -12.65
N GLN A 22 1.56 8.22 -11.80
CA GLN A 22 1.05 9.56 -12.11
C GLN A 22 2.11 10.38 -12.85
N GLN A 23 1.79 10.82 -14.08
CA GLN A 23 2.72 11.56 -14.96
C GLN A 23 3.31 12.82 -14.30
N ASP A 24 2.54 13.51 -13.47
CA ASP A 24 2.99 14.74 -12.83
C ASP A 24 3.78 14.54 -11.53
N HIS A 25 3.85 13.31 -11.02
CA HIS A 25 4.52 13.00 -9.76
C HIS A 25 6.05 13.14 -9.88
N VAL A 26 6.68 13.77 -8.89
CA VAL A 26 8.14 14.06 -8.88
C VAL A 26 8.99 12.82 -9.11
N GLU A 27 8.59 11.68 -8.55
CA GLU A 27 9.26 10.40 -8.76
C GLU A 27 9.20 9.93 -10.22
N VAL A 28 8.02 10.03 -10.85
CA VAL A 28 7.83 9.61 -12.25
C VAL A 28 8.63 10.50 -13.18
N LYS A 29 8.59 11.83 -12.95
CA LYS A 29 9.43 12.81 -13.67
C LYS A 29 10.93 12.46 -13.57
N GLY A 30 11.39 12.06 -12.39
CA GLY A 30 12.78 11.62 -12.19
C GLY A 30 13.13 10.27 -12.83
N ILE A 31 12.16 9.39 -13.06
CA ILE A 31 12.37 8.13 -13.79
C ILE A 31 12.48 8.39 -15.28
N VAL A 32 11.57 9.19 -15.83
CA VAL A 32 11.47 9.42 -17.28
C VAL A 32 12.38 10.52 -17.82
N GLY A 33 12.92 11.38 -16.95
CA GLY A 33 13.73 12.54 -17.34
C GLY A 33 14.98 12.21 -18.17
N ASP A 34 15.51 10.99 -18.06
CA ASP A 34 16.69 10.52 -18.81
C ASP A 34 16.33 9.57 -19.96
N LEU A 35 15.04 9.43 -20.30
CA LEU A 35 14.57 8.54 -21.36
C LEU A 35 14.20 9.36 -22.61
N GLU A 36 14.68 8.93 -23.78
CA GLU A 36 14.38 9.58 -25.05
C GLU A 36 12.94 9.29 -25.53
N ASP A 37 12.44 8.08 -25.28
CA ASP A 37 11.11 7.63 -25.68
C ASP A 37 10.53 6.73 -24.57
N PHE A 38 9.29 6.99 -24.14
CA PHE A 38 8.64 6.30 -23.02
C PHE A 38 7.12 6.51 -23.01
N LEU A 39 6.41 5.69 -22.23
CA LEU A 39 5.00 5.92 -21.90
C LEU A 39 4.78 5.97 -20.39
N VAL A 40 3.85 6.83 -19.97
CA VAL A 40 3.28 6.81 -18.62
C VAL A 40 1.83 6.37 -18.68
N ILE A 41 1.51 5.34 -17.89
CA ILE A 41 0.19 4.70 -17.79
C ILE A 41 -0.31 4.84 -16.35
N ASN A 42 -1.41 5.55 -16.15
CA ASN A 42 -2.02 5.71 -14.84
C ASN A 42 -3.35 4.95 -14.71
N ASN A 43 -4.04 4.71 -15.82
CA ASN A 43 -5.38 4.11 -15.84
C ASN A 43 -5.63 3.31 -17.14
N MET A 44 -6.84 2.78 -17.27
CA MET A 44 -7.24 1.96 -18.41
C MET A 44 -7.31 2.73 -19.74
N SER A 45 -7.66 4.02 -19.73
CA SER A 45 -7.73 4.80 -20.96
C SER A 45 -6.34 5.10 -21.54
N ASP A 46 -5.30 5.05 -20.71
CA ASP A 46 -3.91 5.18 -21.17
C ASP A 46 -3.42 3.98 -21.98
N LEU A 47 -4.08 2.81 -21.92
CA LEU A 47 -3.66 1.63 -22.68
C LEU A 47 -3.67 1.85 -24.20
N GLU A 48 -4.49 2.78 -24.69
CA GLU A 48 -4.49 3.20 -26.09
C GLU A 48 -3.15 3.84 -26.52
N LYS A 49 -2.38 4.40 -25.59
CA LYS A 49 -1.03 4.92 -25.88
C LYS A 49 -0.09 3.79 -26.32
N ILE A 50 -0.23 2.60 -25.72
CA ILE A 50 0.60 1.43 -26.04
C ILE A 50 0.33 0.98 -27.47
N LYS A 51 -0.95 0.90 -27.85
CA LYS A 51 -1.35 0.55 -29.22
C LYS A 51 -0.79 1.55 -30.24
N ARG A 52 -0.86 2.84 -29.95
CA ARG A 52 -0.34 3.91 -30.83
C ARG A 52 1.18 3.92 -30.95
N ALA A 53 1.91 3.53 -29.90
CA ALA A 53 3.36 3.49 -29.93
C ALA A 53 3.90 2.38 -30.86
N GLY A 54 3.12 1.33 -31.13
CA GLY A 54 3.52 0.22 -32.00
C GLY A 54 4.69 -0.62 -31.46
N LYS A 55 4.99 -0.49 -30.16
CA LYS A 55 6.10 -1.20 -29.50
C LYS A 55 5.59 -2.51 -28.91
N ARG A 56 6.16 -3.62 -29.34
CA ARG A 56 5.68 -4.96 -29.00
C ARG A 56 6.33 -5.57 -27.75
N ARG A 57 7.53 -5.11 -27.38
CA ARG A 57 8.28 -5.56 -26.19
C ARG A 57 8.36 -4.43 -25.17
N LEU A 58 7.76 -4.62 -24.00
CA LEU A 58 7.57 -3.56 -23.00
C LEU A 58 8.34 -3.86 -21.71
N GLY A 59 9.12 -2.88 -21.25
CA GLY A 59 9.84 -2.89 -19.98
C GLY A 59 9.09 -2.02 -18.99
N ILE A 60 8.46 -2.63 -17.99
CA ILE A 60 7.51 -1.95 -17.11
C ILE A 60 8.11 -1.80 -15.70
N VAL A 61 8.05 -0.57 -15.17
CA VAL A 61 8.29 -0.26 -13.74
C VAL A 61 7.08 0.47 -13.16
N SER A 62 6.98 0.52 -11.84
CA SER A 62 5.90 1.21 -11.13
C SER A 62 6.42 2.35 -10.26
N GLN A 63 5.64 3.41 -10.14
CA GLN A 63 5.84 4.40 -9.10
C GLN A 63 5.84 3.72 -7.72
N THR A 64 6.79 4.09 -6.87
CA THR A 64 7.08 3.43 -5.60
C THR A 64 5.91 3.47 -4.61
N THR A 65 5.06 4.48 -4.71
CA THR A 65 3.86 4.69 -3.88
C THR A 65 2.54 4.24 -4.52
N LEU A 66 2.58 3.61 -5.69
CA LEU A 66 1.38 3.13 -6.37
C LEU A 66 0.79 1.91 -5.63
N GLN A 67 -0.53 1.75 -5.69
CA GLN A 67 -1.21 0.56 -5.18
C GLN A 67 -0.78 -0.70 -5.98
N VAL A 68 -0.46 -1.79 -5.26
CA VAL A 68 0.02 -3.05 -5.86
C VAL A 68 -1.03 -3.66 -6.78
N GLU A 69 -2.27 -3.73 -6.33
CA GLU A 69 -3.38 -4.31 -7.09
C GLU A 69 -3.65 -3.52 -8.37
N LYS A 70 -3.54 -2.19 -8.29
CA LYS A 70 -3.67 -1.32 -9.46
C LYS A 70 -2.56 -1.58 -10.48
N ALA A 71 -1.31 -1.68 -10.00
CA ALA A 71 -0.17 -1.98 -10.86
C ALA A 71 -0.32 -3.36 -11.52
N GLU A 72 -0.64 -4.39 -10.74
CA GLU A 72 -0.84 -5.76 -11.22
C GLU A 72 -2.02 -5.85 -12.19
N HIS A 73 -3.13 -5.16 -11.92
CA HIS A 73 -4.27 -5.09 -12.82
C HIS A 73 -3.90 -4.47 -14.18
N LEU A 74 -3.20 -3.33 -14.17
CA LEU A 74 -2.76 -2.68 -15.41
C LEU A 74 -1.76 -3.56 -16.18
N VAL A 75 -0.78 -4.15 -15.50
CA VAL A 75 0.19 -5.07 -16.15
C VAL A 75 -0.53 -6.27 -16.77
N SER A 76 -1.52 -6.85 -16.08
CA SER A 76 -2.33 -7.94 -16.62
C SER A 76 -3.08 -7.52 -17.90
N LYS A 77 -3.67 -6.32 -17.90
CA LYS A 77 -4.35 -5.80 -19.10
C LYS A 77 -3.39 -5.54 -20.24
N ILE A 78 -2.20 -5.02 -19.96
CA ILE A 78 -1.15 -4.78 -20.96
C ILE A 78 -0.68 -6.10 -21.59
N ARG A 79 -0.47 -7.15 -20.79
CA ARG A 79 -0.09 -8.49 -21.28
C ARG A 79 -1.12 -9.13 -22.21
N ASN A 80 -2.39 -8.75 -22.08
CA ASN A 80 -3.48 -9.28 -22.90
C ASN A 80 -3.75 -8.45 -24.17
N LEU A 81 -2.99 -7.38 -24.43
CA LEU A 81 -3.12 -6.62 -25.67
C LEU A 81 -2.49 -7.41 -26.82
N GLU A 82 -3.23 -7.60 -27.92
CA GLU A 82 -2.75 -8.31 -29.11
C GLU A 82 -1.51 -7.68 -29.75
N CYS A 83 -1.27 -6.39 -29.51
CA CYS A 83 -0.10 -5.66 -30.01
C CYS A 83 1.17 -5.83 -29.14
N VAL A 84 1.11 -6.63 -28.07
CA VAL A 84 2.20 -6.83 -27.11
C VAL A 84 2.64 -8.29 -27.13
N ASP A 85 3.90 -8.54 -27.46
CA ASP A 85 4.49 -9.88 -27.51
C ASP A 85 5.15 -10.25 -26.18
N GLU A 86 5.78 -9.28 -25.52
CA GLU A 86 6.59 -9.53 -24.32
C GLU A 86 6.48 -8.38 -23.31
N VAL A 87 6.31 -8.74 -22.04
CA VAL A 87 6.27 -7.78 -20.93
C VAL A 87 7.25 -8.20 -19.85
N TYR A 88 8.32 -7.41 -19.67
CA TYR A 88 9.24 -7.53 -18.56
C TYR A 88 8.86 -6.52 -17.48
N PHE A 89 8.15 -6.98 -16.44
CA PHE A 89 7.67 -6.14 -15.35
C PHE A 89 8.55 -6.31 -14.10
N VAL A 90 9.08 -5.20 -13.59
CA VAL A 90 9.70 -5.14 -12.26
C VAL A 90 8.82 -4.30 -11.37
N ASN A 91 8.17 -4.97 -10.41
CA ASN A 91 7.41 -4.27 -9.38
C ASN A 91 8.39 -3.50 -8.47
N THR A 92 8.38 -2.19 -8.59
CA THR A 92 9.24 -1.27 -7.83
C THR A 92 8.53 -0.57 -6.68
N ILE A 93 7.30 -1.00 -6.35
CA ILE A 93 6.55 -0.51 -5.19
C ILE A 93 7.31 -0.87 -3.91
N CYS A 94 7.44 0.09 -3.00
CA CYS A 94 8.30 -0.03 -1.83
C CYS A 94 7.85 -1.16 -0.88
N GLN A 95 8.79 -2.00 -0.49
CA GLN A 95 8.68 -3.06 0.52
C GLN A 95 7.93 -2.68 1.81
N PRO A 96 8.09 -1.48 2.41
CA PRO A 96 7.46 -1.12 3.68
C PRO A 96 5.93 -1.19 3.71
N THR A 97 5.25 -1.08 2.56
CA THR A 97 3.79 -1.26 2.47
C THR A 97 3.42 -2.74 2.44
N ARG A 98 4.19 -3.57 1.71
CA ARG A 98 4.03 -5.03 1.71
C ARG A 98 4.38 -5.62 3.08
N ASP A 99 5.49 -5.20 3.67
CA ASP A 99 5.94 -5.68 4.98
C ASP A 99 4.93 -5.33 6.08
N ARG A 100 4.30 -4.14 6.01
CA ARG A 100 3.20 -3.78 6.93
C ARG A 100 1.95 -4.61 6.72
N GLN A 101 1.57 -4.91 5.48
CA GLN A 101 0.41 -5.79 5.23
C GLN A 101 0.67 -7.22 5.70
N ILE A 102 1.89 -7.74 5.49
CA ILE A 102 2.31 -9.05 6.02
C ILE A 102 2.27 -9.02 7.55
N ALA A 103 2.88 -8.00 8.17
CA ALA A 103 2.86 -7.85 9.63
C ALA A 103 1.43 -7.72 10.19
N VAL A 104 0.51 -7.03 9.52
CA VAL A 104 -0.90 -6.99 9.93
C VAL A 104 -1.56 -8.37 9.79
N ARG A 105 -1.27 -9.11 8.71
CA ARG A 105 -1.81 -10.48 8.54
C ARG A 105 -1.31 -11.43 9.62
N ASP A 106 -0.03 -11.36 9.96
CA ASP A 106 0.58 -12.21 10.99
C ASP A 106 0.11 -11.81 12.39
N LEU A 107 -0.07 -10.52 12.65
CA LEU A 107 -0.59 -10.00 13.92
C LEU A 107 -2.08 -10.30 14.11
N ALA A 108 -2.87 -10.24 13.02
CA ALA A 108 -4.30 -10.53 13.06
C ALA A 108 -4.62 -11.95 13.55
N ASP A 109 -3.71 -12.90 13.34
CA ASP A 109 -3.89 -14.29 13.81
C ASP A 109 -3.60 -14.45 15.32
N GLN A 110 -3.12 -13.41 16.00
CA GLN A 110 -2.63 -13.44 17.39
C GLN A 110 -3.39 -12.51 18.34
N VAL A 111 -4.35 -11.74 17.84
CA VAL A 111 -5.04 -10.68 18.62
C VAL A 111 -6.55 -10.79 18.51
N ASP A 112 -7.27 -10.26 19.50
CA ASP A 112 -8.73 -10.31 19.54
C ASP A 112 -9.39 -9.13 18.79
N ILE A 113 -8.66 -8.01 18.70
CA ILE A 113 -9.04 -6.81 17.95
C ILE A 113 -7.78 -6.11 17.37
N MET A 114 -7.99 -5.32 16.32
CA MET A 114 -6.96 -4.47 15.70
C MET A 114 -7.32 -2.98 15.80
N ILE A 115 -6.37 -2.15 16.21
CA ILE A 115 -6.46 -0.68 16.11
C ILE A 115 -5.59 -0.21 14.94
N VAL A 116 -6.21 0.42 13.95
CA VAL A 116 -5.56 0.90 12.73
C VAL A 116 -5.51 2.42 12.75
N ILE A 117 -4.31 2.98 12.91
CA ILE A 117 -4.11 4.42 13.12
C ILE A 117 -3.74 5.12 11.81
N GLY A 118 -4.50 6.14 11.43
CA GLY A 118 -4.12 7.10 10.39
C GLY A 118 -5.31 7.77 9.71
N GLY A 119 -5.01 8.69 8.81
CA GLY A 119 -6.06 9.52 8.18
C GLY A 119 -7.16 8.72 7.48
N TYR A 120 -8.43 9.11 7.63
CA TYR A 120 -9.55 8.46 6.94
C TYR A 120 -9.45 8.55 5.41
N ASN A 121 -8.68 9.49 4.88
CA ASN A 121 -8.42 9.65 3.45
C ASN A 121 -7.14 8.95 2.98
N SER A 122 -6.38 8.32 3.88
CA SER A 122 -5.13 7.62 3.55
C SER A 122 -5.42 6.29 2.88
N SER A 123 -4.99 6.14 1.63
CA SER A 123 -5.09 4.86 0.90
C SER A 123 -4.33 3.73 1.60
N ASN A 124 -3.18 4.04 2.22
CA ASN A 124 -2.39 3.04 2.94
C ASN A 124 -3.09 2.59 4.22
N THR A 125 -3.71 3.51 4.96
CA THR A 125 -4.45 3.18 6.19
C THR A 125 -5.69 2.35 5.85
N LYS A 126 -6.48 2.77 4.83
CA LYS A 126 -7.62 1.97 4.34
C LYS A 126 -7.23 0.55 3.95
N LYS A 127 -6.04 0.37 3.36
CA LYS A 127 -5.55 -0.95 2.99
C LYS A 127 -5.23 -1.83 4.19
N LEU A 128 -4.71 -1.27 5.29
CA LEU A 128 -4.51 -2.02 6.53
C LEU A 128 -5.85 -2.46 7.15
N VAL A 129 -6.87 -1.60 7.10
CA VAL A 129 -8.24 -1.95 7.51
C VAL A 129 -8.79 -3.10 6.66
N GLN A 130 -8.67 -2.99 5.33
CA GLN A 130 -9.11 -4.05 4.42
C GLN A 130 -8.41 -5.39 4.70
N VAL A 131 -7.12 -5.38 5.03
CA VAL A 131 -6.41 -6.62 5.40
C VAL A 131 -6.98 -7.24 6.68
N CYS A 132 -7.42 -6.43 7.63
CA CYS A 132 -8.09 -6.92 8.84
C CYS A 132 -9.46 -7.54 8.50
N GLU A 133 -10.24 -6.89 7.63
CA GLU A 133 -11.52 -7.41 7.14
C GLU A 133 -11.34 -8.75 6.39
N GLU A 134 -10.33 -8.86 5.52
CA GLU A 134 -9.98 -10.10 4.80
C GLU A 134 -9.63 -11.24 5.76
N LYS A 135 -9.07 -10.92 6.94
CA LYS A 135 -8.72 -11.87 8.00
C LYS A 135 -9.88 -12.17 8.95
N ASN A 136 -11.05 -11.57 8.75
CA ASN A 136 -12.20 -11.63 9.66
C ASN A 136 -11.86 -11.21 11.10
N ILE A 137 -10.88 -10.31 11.30
CA ILE A 137 -10.61 -9.72 12.61
C ILE A 137 -11.34 -8.38 12.75
N GLN A 138 -11.91 -8.16 13.93
CA GLN A 138 -12.56 -6.90 14.28
C GLN A 138 -11.51 -5.78 14.37
N ALA A 139 -11.64 -4.77 13.50
CA ALA A 139 -10.70 -3.66 13.42
C ALA A 139 -11.38 -2.29 13.58
N TYR A 140 -10.70 -1.37 14.24
CA TYR A 140 -11.14 0.01 14.45
C TYR A 140 -10.15 0.97 13.80
N HIS A 141 -10.65 1.78 12.86
CA HIS A 141 -9.87 2.83 12.21
C HIS A 141 -10.03 4.13 12.98
N ILE A 142 -8.92 4.66 13.51
CA ILE A 142 -8.88 5.94 14.24
C ILE A 142 -7.78 6.88 13.73
N GLU A 143 -7.94 8.17 13.98
CA GLU A 143 -6.92 9.20 13.70
C GLU A 143 -6.13 9.63 14.95
N SER A 144 -6.69 9.45 16.15
CA SER A 144 -6.11 9.87 17.43
C SER A 144 -6.66 9.05 18.60
N PHE A 145 -5.97 9.09 19.75
CA PHE A 145 -6.39 8.39 20.97
C PHE A 145 -7.78 8.81 21.47
N SER A 146 -8.22 10.03 21.15
CA SER A 146 -9.53 10.56 21.56
C SER A 146 -10.72 9.85 20.90
N GLN A 147 -10.48 9.05 19.85
CA GLN A 147 -11.50 8.25 19.18
C GLN A 147 -11.61 6.83 19.74
N LEU A 148 -10.77 6.46 20.72
CA LEU A 148 -10.87 5.18 21.39
C LEU A 148 -12.14 5.11 22.24
N ASP A 149 -12.81 3.96 22.19
CA ASP A 149 -13.95 3.63 23.03
C ASP A 149 -13.54 2.49 23.98
N GLU A 150 -13.74 2.68 25.28
CA GLU A 150 -13.44 1.68 26.32
C GLU A 150 -14.17 0.35 26.08
N ASP A 151 -15.38 0.40 25.51
CA ASP A 151 -16.19 -0.79 25.31
C ASP A 151 -15.61 -1.74 24.26
N TRP A 152 -14.75 -1.26 23.36
CA TRP A 152 -14.04 -2.09 22.37
C TRP A 152 -13.10 -3.11 23.03
N PHE A 153 -12.62 -2.81 24.23
CA PHE A 153 -11.60 -3.58 24.93
C PHE A 153 -12.19 -4.57 25.95
N ARG A 154 -13.51 -4.57 26.16
CA ARG A 154 -14.15 -5.50 27.09
C ARG A 154 -14.05 -6.94 26.61
N ASN A 155 -13.64 -7.82 27.51
CA ASN A 155 -13.45 -9.25 27.23
C ASN A 155 -12.42 -9.51 26.10
N LYS A 156 -11.43 -8.61 25.93
CA LYS A 156 -10.32 -8.75 24.99
C LYS A 156 -9.02 -8.85 25.79
N ASN A 157 -8.15 -9.79 25.42
CA ASN A 157 -6.85 -10.01 26.07
C ASN A 157 -5.70 -9.47 25.23
N HIS A 158 -5.83 -9.54 23.90
CA HIS A 158 -4.79 -9.16 22.97
C HIS A 158 -5.28 -8.09 22.00
N VAL A 159 -4.63 -6.93 22.01
CA VAL A 159 -4.93 -5.80 21.13
C VAL A 159 -3.75 -5.57 20.21
N GLY A 160 -3.98 -5.68 18.90
CA GLY A 160 -2.97 -5.31 17.91
C GLY A 160 -3.04 -3.83 17.56
N ILE A 161 -1.89 -3.19 17.40
CA ILE A 161 -1.80 -1.79 16.93
C ILE A 161 -1.02 -1.76 15.62
N THR A 162 -1.56 -1.10 14.61
CA THR A 162 -0.86 -0.83 13.35
C THR A 162 -1.15 0.59 12.88
N ALA A 163 -0.32 1.10 11.99
CA ALA A 163 -0.45 2.48 11.52
C ALA A 163 -0.09 2.63 10.04
N GLY A 164 -0.80 3.55 9.38
CA GLY A 164 -0.48 3.97 8.03
C GLY A 164 0.91 4.62 7.95
N THR A 165 1.54 4.56 6.78
CA THR A 165 2.90 5.08 6.57
C THR A 165 3.06 6.58 6.83
N SER A 166 1.95 7.33 6.79
CA SER A 166 1.91 8.78 7.03
C SER A 166 1.54 9.15 8.47
N THR A 167 1.30 8.16 9.33
CA THR A 167 0.94 8.40 10.73
C THR A 167 2.21 8.68 11.54
N PRO A 168 2.33 9.85 12.19
CA PRO A 168 3.49 10.16 13.02
C PRO A 168 3.63 9.22 14.22
N GLU A 169 4.86 8.92 14.63
CA GLU A 169 5.16 8.02 15.75
C GLU A 169 4.56 8.49 17.07
N TYR A 170 4.52 9.80 17.32
CA TYR A 170 3.93 10.34 18.56
C TYR A 170 2.43 10.00 18.67
N VAL A 171 1.68 9.96 17.56
CA VAL A 171 0.26 9.59 17.55
C VAL A 171 0.10 8.11 17.91
N ILE A 172 1.00 7.26 17.40
CA ILE A 172 1.02 5.83 17.71
C ILE A 172 1.27 5.63 19.21
N ASN A 173 2.24 6.35 19.77
CA ASN A 173 2.58 6.28 21.20
C ASN A 173 1.44 6.79 22.09
N GLU A 174 0.77 7.88 21.72
CA GLU A 174 -0.40 8.39 22.45
C GLU A 174 -1.56 7.37 22.49
N VAL A 175 -1.84 6.72 21.36
CA VAL A 175 -2.85 5.66 21.29
C VAL A 175 -2.45 4.46 22.15
N HIS A 176 -1.18 4.05 22.08
CA HIS A 176 -0.68 2.94 22.90
C HIS A 176 -0.80 3.21 24.40
N GLU A 177 -0.37 4.39 24.86
CA GLU A 177 -0.51 4.79 26.27
C GLU A 177 -1.97 4.87 26.72
N ALA A 178 -2.86 5.36 25.86
CA ALA A 178 -4.29 5.40 26.13
C ALA A 178 -4.88 3.98 26.28
N ILE A 179 -4.51 3.03 25.40
CA ILE A 179 -4.93 1.63 25.52
C ILE A 179 -4.42 1.00 26.82
N LEU A 180 -3.16 1.25 27.20
CA LEU A 180 -2.61 0.76 28.48
C LEU A 180 -3.32 1.35 29.70
N LYS A 181 -3.80 2.60 29.60
CA LYS A 181 -4.61 3.22 30.65
C LYS A 181 -5.99 2.56 30.73
N ILE A 182 -6.68 2.39 29.60
CA ILE A 182 -7.99 1.73 29.52
C ILE A 182 -7.91 0.30 30.07
N ALA A 183 -6.88 -0.47 29.72
CA ALA A 183 -6.66 -1.82 30.22
C ALA A 183 -6.61 -1.87 31.76
N ARG A 184 -5.81 -0.98 32.37
CA ARG A 184 -5.73 -0.86 33.84
C ARG A 184 -7.06 -0.50 34.49
N GLU A 185 -7.85 0.36 33.86
CA GLU A 185 -9.16 0.78 34.36
C GLU A 185 -10.21 -0.33 34.25
N ILE A 186 -10.13 -1.18 33.22
CA ILE A 186 -10.99 -2.35 33.06
C ILE A 186 -10.65 -3.41 34.12
N GLU A 187 -9.36 -3.69 34.36
CA GLU A 187 -8.90 -4.63 35.38
C GLU A 187 -9.25 -4.19 36.81
N ALA A 188 -9.26 -2.88 37.06
CA ALA A 188 -9.57 -2.31 38.38
C ALA A 188 -11.07 -2.29 38.72
N LYS A 189 -11.97 -2.45 37.74
CA LYS A 189 -13.42 -2.49 37.95
C LYS A 189 -13.82 -3.92 38.34
N PRO A 190 -14.28 -4.18 39.59
CA PRO A 190 -14.66 -5.53 40.00
C PRO A 190 -15.84 -6.02 39.15
N VAL A 191 -15.77 -7.29 38.74
CA VAL A 191 -16.87 -7.99 38.05
C VAL A 191 -18.06 -8.04 39.01
N THR A 192 -19.01 -7.12 38.87
CA THR A 192 -20.34 -7.26 39.48
C THR A 192 -21.07 -8.38 38.75
N HIS A 193 -21.14 -9.54 39.40
CA HIS A 193 -22.02 -10.66 39.03
C HIS A 193 -23.49 -10.29 39.20
#